data_AF-A0A958YJY2-F1
#
_entry.id   AF-A0A958YJY2-F1
#
_cell.length_a   1.000
_cell.length_b   1.000
_cell.length_c   1.000
_cell.angle_alpha   90.00
_cell.angle_beta   90.00
_cell.angle_gamma   90.00
#
_symmetry.space_group_name_H-M   'P 1'
#
loop_
_entity.id
_entity.type
_entity.pdbx_description
1 polymer ?
#
loop_
_entity_poly.entity_id
_entity_poly.type
_entity_poly.pdbx_seq_one_letter_code
_entity_poly.pdbx_strand_id
1 'polypeptide(L)'
;MIKKIQLFIFLFSVAIYSQQQTITYSVSPTVFEENEPVTITINGNSINEATWGVTGNALYLWSWSYDLNLSNLDDCPTNGAWENSNEANLLAYNSDTDTYSITFIPTTFYNRTNIGRLGFLVKAKDGTGNKKSQDVLVDVGSFRVTMGSPAQSSTTILTSGGNLPVSATNIGGNATYVLKANGTTINTQSNIASYSYTHTNITENQNYKLEVTLNGDTITKEFSVLIDPGSNIGIMPTNYQDGITYLSNTEAVLVLYATGKDFVYLAGSFNNWQPTSAYAMKKDPTRNNKFWITLTGLTPGQIETYQYWVVDKTPLVNSPGLVKTADPYSTLVLSPYDDPYIPASSYPNMPAYPAGQEREVSVLQTGQTPYNWQVTNFTKPKKEDLIVYEVLIRDFDADRNYQDLIDRIDYFKNLNINAIELMPVMEFEGNESWGYNTAFHMALDKFYGTENKLKELIDVCHQNGIAVILDVALNHAFGRSPMVRMWMNDPDNDGWGDPSTENPYF
;
A
#
# COMPACT_ATOMS: atom_id res chain seq x y z
N MET A 1 40.33 -23.01 43.91
CA MET A 1 40.46 -23.17 42.44
C MET A 1 39.22 -23.89 41.92
N ILE A 2 38.21 -23.13 41.51
CA ILE A 2 36.97 -23.66 40.92
C ILE A 2 37.02 -23.30 39.44
N LYS A 3 37.16 -24.31 38.57
CA LYS A 3 37.19 -24.14 37.12
C LYS A 3 35.78 -23.84 36.62
N LYS A 4 35.58 -22.66 36.04
CA LYS A 4 34.37 -22.31 35.29
C LYS A 4 34.36 -23.08 33.98
N ILE A 5 33.35 -23.91 33.76
CA ILE A 5 33.02 -24.52 32.47
C ILE A 5 32.13 -23.50 31.74
N GLN A 6 32.62 -22.93 30.65
CA GLN A 6 31.80 -22.13 29.74
C GLN A 6 31.10 -23.07 28.75
N LEU A 7 29.78 -23.10 28.82
CA LEU A 7 28.93 -23.83 27.89
C LEU A 7 28.72 -22.95 26.65
N PHE A 8 29.36 -23.30 25.54
CA PHE A 8 29.07 -22.70 24.23
C PHE A 8 27.79 -23.35 23.67
N ILE A 9 26.69 -22.59 23.65
CA ILE A 9 25.48 -22.97 22.91
C ILE A 9 25.73 -22.58 21.45
N PHE A 10 26.03 -23.58 20.61
CA PHE A 10 25.98 -23.42 19.16
C PHE A 10 24.50 -23.44 18.74
N LEU A 11 23.93 -22.26 18.46
CA LEU A 11 22.68 -22.16 17.70
C LEU A 11 23.00 -22.56 16.26
N PHE A 12 22.62 -23.77 15.85
CA PHE A 12 22.55 -24.11 14.43
C PHE A 12 21.37 -23.35 13.82
N SER A 13 21.64 -22.22 13.16
CA SER A 13 20.71 -21.65 12.20
C SER A 13 20.56 -22.64 11.06
N VAL A 14 19.42 -23.33 10.99
CA VAL A 14 19.04 -24.08 9.80
C VAL A 14 18.76 -23.04 8.72
N ALA A 15 19.72 -22.83 7.83
CA ALA A 15 19.49 -22.10 6.59
C ALA A 15 18.47 -22.91 5.79
N ILE A 16 17.22 -22.45 5.75
CA ILE A 16 16.21 -22.98 4.85
C ILE A 16 16.63 -22.52 3.46
N TYR A 17 17.28 -23.39 2.71
CA TYR A 17 17.60 -23.13 1.31
C TYR A 17 16.29 -23.04 0.52
N SER A 18 16.01 -21.87 -0.07
CA SER A 18 14.98 -21.72 -1.09
C SER A 18 15.29 -22.67 -2.25
N GLN A 19 14.32 -23.53 -2.63
CA GLN A 19 14.49 -24.52 -3.70
C GLN A 19 13.98 -24.03 -5.06
N GLN A 20 13.94 -22.72 -5.26
CA GLN A 20 13.45 -22.14 -6.51
C GLN A 20 14.37 -22.50 -7.69
N GLN A 21 13.79 -22.98 -8.79
CA GLN A 21 14.54 -23.35 -10.00
C GLN A 21 14.13 -22.48 -11.19
N THR A 22 15.05 -22.14 -12.09
CA THR A 22 14.75 -21.30 -13.26
C THR A 22 14.38 -22.15 -14.47
N ILE A 23 13.12 -22.11 -14.87
CA ILE A 23 12.62 -22.84 -16.04
C ILE A 23 12.92 -22.13 -17.35
N THR A 24 13.12 -22.91 -18.41
CA THR A 24 13.06 -22.46 -19.80
C THR A 24 11.77 -22.96 -20.43
N TYR A 25 11.03 -22.09 -21.12
CA TYR A 25 9.71 -22.40 -21.64
C TYR A 25 9.50 -21.84 -23.06
N SER A 26 8.46 -22.34 -23.73
CA SER A 26 7.91 -21.78 -24.96
C SER A 26 6.38 -21.77 -24.91
N VAL A 27 5.79 -20.87 -25.68
CA VAL A 27 4.34 -20.73 -25.82
C VAL A 27 3.98 -20.83 -27.29
N SER A 28 2.99 -21.66 -27.62
CA SER A 28 2.54 -21.86 -28.99
C SER A 28 1.01 -21.80 -29.08
N PRO A 29 0.44 -20.96 -29.97
CA PRO A 29 1.14 -19.97 -30.79
C PRO A 29 1.71 -18.82 -29.95
N THR A 30 2.67 -18.06 -30.48
CA THR A 30 3.30 -16.94 -29.75
C THR A 30 2.39 -15.71 -29.59
N VAL A 31 1.30 -15.68 -30.36
CA VAL A 31 0.18 -14.72 -30.25
C VAL A 31 -1.09 -15.55 -30.35
N PHE A 32 -2.01 -15.38 -29.41
CA PHE A 32 -3.25 -16.14 -29.29
C PHE A 32 -4.32 -15.28 -28.63
N GLU A 33 -5.58 -15.51 -29.00
CA GLU A 33 -6.73 -14.90 -28.31
C GLU A 33 -7.15 -15.73 -27.08
N GLU A 34 -7.89 -15.10 -26.15
CA GLU A 34 -8.32 -15.76 -24.91
C GLU A 34 -9.31 -16.93 -25.13
N ASN A 35 -9.90 -17.02 -26.31
CA ASN A 35 -10.81 -18.09 -26.74
C ASN A 35 -10.14 -19.11 -27.68
N GLU A 36 -8.83 -18.99 -27.90
CA GLU A 36 -8.05 -19.92 -28.72
C GLU A 36 -7.19 -20.85 -27.85
N PRO A 37 -6.90 -22.08 -28.32
CA PRO A 37 -6.03 -22.99 -27.59
C PRO A 37 -4.58 -22.46 -27.60
N VAL A 38 -3.97 -22.44 -26.42
CA VAL A 38 -2.55 -22.15 -26.22
C VAL A 38 -1.87 -23.34 -25.56
N THR A 39 -0.63 -23.61 -25.95
CA THR A 39 0.21 -24.65 -25.34
C THR A 39 1.43 -24.01 -24.71
N ILE A 40 1.59 -24.24 -23.41
CA ILE A 40 2.82 -23.93 -22.67
C ILE A 40 3.68 -25.19 -22.66
N THR A 41 4.95 -25.07 -23.03
CA THR A 41 5.92 -26.17 -22.99
C THR A 41 7.13 -25.76 -22.16
N ILE A 42 7.53 -26.60 -21.21
CA ILE A 42 8.68 -26.41 -20.33
C ILE A 42 9.76 -27.41 -20.73
N ASN A 43 11.00 -26.94 -20.81
CA ASN A 43 12.16 -27.80 -21.07
C ASN A 43 12.52 -28.58 -19.80
N GLY A 44 12.44 -29.91 -19.84
CA GLY A 44 12.74 -30.79 -18.70
C GLY A 44 14.16 -30.61 -18.16
N ASN A 45 15.13 -30.34 -19.03
CA ASN A 45 16.52 -30.06 -18.62
C ASN A 45 16.69 -28.80 -17.76
N SER A 46 15.67 -27.94 -17.70
CA SER A 46 15.67 -26.74 -16.84
C SER A 46 15.08 -26.98 -15.44
N ILE A 47 14.62 -28.21 -15.15
CA ILE A 47 14.07 -28.59 -13.84
C ILE A 47 14.74 -29.87 -13.35
N ASN A 48 15.26 -29.84 -12.13
CA ASN A 48 15.71 -31.01 -11.41
C ASN A 48 14.63 -31.47 -10.43
N GLU A 49 13.83 -32.45 -10.84
CA GLU A 49 12.74 -33.04 -10.04
C GLU A 49 13.20 -33.72 -8.76
N ALA A 50 14.39 -34.33 -8.80
CA ALA A 50 14.94 -35.05 -7.64
C ALA A 50 15.18 -34.09 -6.47
N THR A 51 15.57 -32.83 -6.75
CA THR A 51 15.71 -31.78 -5.72
C THR A 51 14.39 -31.51 -5.00
N TRP A 52 13.27 -31.57 -5.73
CA TRP A 52 11.93 -31.36 -5.16
C TRP A 52 11.30 -32.64 -4.58
N GLY A 53 11.94 -33.79 -4.78
CA GLY A 53 11.39 -35.11 -4.41
C GLY A 53 10.22 -35.53 -5.28
N VAL A 54 10.12 -35.00 -6.51
CA VAL A 54 9.07 -35.37 -7.46
C VAL A 54 9.36 -36.75 -8.02
N THR A 55 8.31 -37.57 -8.15
CA THR A 55 8.38 -38.89 -8.77
C THR A 55 7.33 -39.00 -9.87
N GLY A 56 7.60 -39.79 -10.90
CA GLY A 56 6.66 -40.02 -11.98
C GLY A 56 6.44 -38.84 -12.93
N ASN A 57 7.37 -37.88 -13.01
CA ASN A 57 7.27 -36.70 -13.87
C ASN A 57 6.03 -35.82 -13.53
N ALA A 58 5.66 -35.78 -12.24
CA ALA A 58 4.43 -35.13 -11.78
C ALA A 58 4.67 -33.66 -11.40
N LEU A 59 4.79 -32.81 -12.42
CA LEU A 59 4.92 -31.36 -12.29
C LEU A 59 3.60 -30.65 -12.64
N TYR A 60 3.31 -29.55 -11.96
CA TYR A 60 2.03 -28.85 -12.04
C TYR A 60 2.22 -27.39 -12.41
N LEU A 61 1.28 -26.86 -13.20
CA LEU A 61 1.19 -25.43 -13.47
C LEU A 61 0.41 -24.73 -12.34
N TRP A 62 1.04 -23.85 -11.59
CA TRP A 62 0.32 -22.88 -10.77
C TRP A 62 0.16 -21.60 -11.58
N SER A 63 -1.06 -21.12 -11.77
CA SER A 63 -1.31 -20.04 -12.72
C SER A 63 -2.36 -19.05 -12.25
N TRP A 64 -2.27 -17.82 -12.77
CA TRP A 64 -3.20 -16.71 -12.56
C TRP A 64 -3.37 -15.94 -13.87
N SER A 65 -4.36 -15.07 -13.92
CA SER A 65 -4.64 -14.21 -15.07
C SER A 65 -4.81 -12.76 -14.64
N TYR A 66 -4.51 -11.84 -15.55
CA TYR A 66 -4.83 -10.42 -15.41
C TYR A 66 -5.88 -10.00 -16.44
N ASP A 67 -6.68 -8.98 -16.11
CA ASP A 67 -7.57 -8.32 -17.07
C ASP A 67 -6.82 -7.59 -18.21
N LEU A 68 -7.55 -7.07 -19.21
CA LEU A 68 -7.00 -6.32 -20.35
C LEU A 68 -6.13 -5.12 -19.94
N ASN A 69 -6.39 -4.53 -18.77
CA ASN A 69 -5.65 -3.38 -18.24
C ASN A 69 -4.49 -3.79 -17.32
N LEU A 70 -4.28 -5.10 -17.11
CA LEU A 70 -3.26 -5.66 -16.23
C LEU A 70 -3.39 -5.20 -14.76
N SER A 71 -4.59 -4.81 -14.35
CA SER A 71 -4.87 -4.17 -13.06
C SER A 71 -5.54 -5.11 -12.07
N ASN A 72 -6.29 -6.11 -12.56
CA ASN A 72 -6.97 -7.08 -11.69
C ASN A 72 -6.45 -8.49 -11.96
N LEU A 73 -5.89 -9.10 -10.91
CA LEU A 73 -5.34 -10.46 -10.89
C LEU A 73 -6.35 -11.42 -10.27
N ASP A 74 -6.58 -12.58 -10.92
CA ASP A 74 -7.29 -13.73 -10.33
C ASP A 74 -6.49 -15.02 -10.52
N ASP A 75 -6.39 -15.81 -9.45
CA ASP A 75 -5.84 -17.17 -9.51
C ASP A 75 -6.69 -18.11 -10.37
N CYS A 76 -6.02 -19.05 -11.04
CA CYS A 76 -6.70 -20.09 -11.79
C CYS A 76 -7.50 -20.98 -10.82
N PRO A 77 -8.82 -21.19 -11.04
CA PRO A 77 -9.67 -21.94 -10.13
C PRO A 77 -9.25 -23.41 -9.99
N THR A 78 -8.48 -23.93 -10.95
CA THR A 78 -7.97 -25.29 -10.94
C THR A 78 -6.60 -25.43 -10.28
N ASN A 79 -6.01 -24.39 -9.67
CA ASN A 79 -4.70 -24.52 -9.00
C ASN A 79 -4.69 -25.58 -7.88
N GLY A 80 -5.78 -25.68 -7.10
CA GLY A 80 -5.81 -26.47 -5.86
C GLY A 80 -5.21 -25.70 -4.68
N ALA A 81 -4.62 -26.42 -3.71
CA ALA A 81 -3.94 -25.81 -2.56
C ALA A 81 -2.42 -25.77 -2.80
N TRP A 82 -1.70 -24.90 -2.07
CA TRP A 82 -0.25 -24.78 -2.24
C TRP A 82 0.49 -26.09 -1.93
N GLU A 83 0.03 -26.81 -0.91
CA GLU A 83 0.51 -28.11 -0.47
C GLU A 83 -0.08 -29.29 -1.27
N ASN A 84 -1.06 -29.03 -2.16
CA ASN A 84 -1.74 -30.07 -2.93
C ASN A 84 -2.32 -29.52 -4.25
N SER A 85 -1.47 -29.45 -5.29
CA SER A 85 -1.87 -29.02 -6.63
C SER A 85 -2.97 -29.90 -7.21
N ASN A 86 -3.91 -29.35 -7.98
CA ASN A 86 -4.96 -30.13 -8.63
C ASN A 86 -4.42 -30.92 -9.85
N GLU A 87 -4.96 -32.11 -10.10
CA GLU A 87 -4.65 -32.92 -11.29
C GLU A 87 -5.04 -32.24 -12.61
N ALA A 88 -6.02 -31.32 -12.59
CA ALA A 88 -6.38 -30.53 -13.75
C ALA A 88 -5.22 -29.67 -14.30
N ASN A 89 -4.20 -29.41 -13.47
CA ASN A 89 -3.02 -28.60 -13.83
C ASN A 89 -1.75 -29.45 -13.98
N LEU A 90 -1.87 -30.78 -13.98
CA LEU A 90 -0.75 -31.69 -14.22
C LEU A 90 -0.20 -31.47 -15.64
N LEU A 91 1.10 -31.26 -15.75
CA LEU A 91 1.77 -31.15 -17.04
C LEU A 91 1.96 -32.53 -17.66
N ALA A 92 1.62 -32.66 -18.94
CA ALA A 92 1.88 -33.86 -19.71
C ALA A 92 3.38 -33.95 -20.04
N TYR A 93 4.04 -34.99 -19.54
CA TYR A 93 5.45 -35.28 -19.82
C TYR A 93 5.63 -36.03 -21.14
N ASN A 94 6.58 -35.58 -21.95
CA ASN A 94 7.02 -36.25 -23.17
C ASN A 94 8.50 -36.66 -23.02
N SER A 95 8.76 -37.97 -23.00
CA SER A 95 10.08 -38.56 -22.82
C SER A 95 11.00 -38.42 -24.03
N ASP A 96 10.47 -38.24 -25.23
CA ASP A 96 11.28 -38.19 -26.46
C ASP A 96 12.02 -36.85 -26.57
N THR A 97 11.38 -35.78 -26.11
CA THR A 97 11.91 -34.41 -26.13
C THR A 97 12.33 -33.90 -24.76
N ASP A 98 12.07 -34.67 -23.70
CA ASP A 98 12.20 -34.27 -22.30
C ASP A 98 11.51 -32.94 -22.03
N THR A 99 10.19 -32.90 -22.23
CA THR A 99 9.40 -31.67 -22.08
C THR A 99 8.10 -31.91 -21.32
N TYR A 100 7.65 -30.89 -20.60
CA TYR A 100 6.38 -30.86 -19.89
C TYR A 100 5.45 -29.87 -20.58
N SER A 101 4.21 -30.25 -20.87
CA SER A 101 3.29 -29.37 -21.59
C SER A 101 1.86 -29.39 -21.05
N ILE A 102 1.16 -28.28 -21.23
CA ILE A 102 -0.27 -28.20 -21.00
C ILE A 102 -0.91 -27.32 -22.07
N THR A 103 -2.02 -27.80 -22.62
CA THR A 103 -2.80 -27.08 -23.63
C THR A 103 -4.16 -26.75 -23.05
N PHE A 104 -4.57 -25.49 -23.15
CA PHE A 104 -5.86 -25.03 -22.64
C PHE A 104 -6.38 -23.84 -23.44
N ILE A 105 -7.67 -23.54 -23.28
CA ILE A 105 -8.29 -22.30 -23.76
C ILE A 105 -8.37 -21.35 -22.56
N PRO A 106 -7.73 -20.16 -22.59
CA PRO A 106 -7.64 -19.27 -21.43
C PRO A 106 -8.98 -18.99 -20.77
N THR A 107 -10.00 -18.61 -21.55
CA THR A 107 -11.33 -18.29 -21.01
C THR A 107 -11.96 -19.41 -20.18
N THR A 108 -11.75 -20.66 -20.61
CA THR A 108 -12.26 -21.84 -19.89
C THR A 108 -11.37 -22.21 -18.71
N PHE A 109 -10.05 -22.14 -18.88
CA PHE A 109 -9.07 -22.54 -17.85
C PHE A 109 -9.10 -21.61 -16.63
N TYR A 110 -9.21 -20.29 -16.85
CA TYR A 110 -9.32 -19.31 -15.78
C TYR A 110 -10.78 -19.01 -15.37
N ASN A 111 -11.77 -19.60 -16.06
CA ASN A 111 -13.19 -19.31 -15.88
C ASN A 111 -13.49 -17.79 -15.87
N ARG A 112 -12.89 -17.08 -16.83
CA ARG A 112 -12.85 -15.62 -16.88
C ARG A 112 -12.80 -15.14 -18.34
N THR A 113 -13.30 -13.93 -18.60
CA THR A 113 -13.16 -13.24 -19.91
C THR A 113 -12.39 -11.93 -19.76
N ASN A 114 -12.04 -11.29 -20.87
CA ASN A 114 -11.23 -10.07 -20.91
C ASN A 114 -9.83 -10.28 -20.31
N ILE A 115 -9.20 -11.41 -20.62
CA ILE A 115 -7.85 -11.76 -20.14
C ILE A 115 -6.80 -11.03 -20.99
N GLY A 116 -5.97 -10.20 -20.36
CA GLY A 116 -4.88 -9.48 -21.03
C GLY A 116 -3.51 -10.14 -20.87
N ARG A 117 -3.31 -10.95 -19.82
CA ARG A 117 -2.04 -11.62 -19.53
C ARG A 117 -2.24 -12.85 -18.65
N LEU A 118 -1.47 -13.89 -18.91
CA LEU A 118 -1.34 -15.07 -18.06
C LEU A 118 -0.08 -14.93 -17.21
N GLY A 119 -0.17 -15.33 -15.96
CA GLY A 119 0.97 -15.59 -15.11
C GLY A 119 1.02 -17.06 -14.72
N PHE A 120 2.21 -17.65 -14.67
CA PHE A 120 2.36 -19.01 -14.20
C PHE A 120 3.75 -19.32 -13.64
N LEU A 121 3.82 -20.39 -12.87
CA LEU A 121 5.04 -21.06 -12.47
C LEU A 121 4.83 -22.58 -12.49
N VAL A 122 5.93 -23.33 -12.48
CA VAL A 122 5.92 -24.79 -12.36
C VAL A 122 6.25 -25.18 -10.93
N LYS A 123 5.52 -26.12 -10.34
CA LYS A 123 5.76 -26.60 -8.99
C LYS A 123 5.57 -28.10 -8.85
N ALA A 124 6.11 -28.64 -7.76
CA ALA A 124 5.77 -29.99 -7.30
C ALA A 124 4.29 -30.07 -6.84
N LYS A 125 3.79 -31.29 -6.63
CA LYS A 125 2.45 -31.52 -6.05
C LYS A 125 2.25 -30.76 -4.73
N ASP A 126 3.23 -30.91 -3.84
CA ASP A 126 3.35 -30.14 -2.60
C ASP A 126 4.43 -29.07 -2.78
N GLY A 127 4.02 -27.80 -2.79
CA GLY A 127 4.88 -26.64 -2.98
C GLY A 127 5.66 -26.22 -1.73
N THR A 128 5.48 -26.90 -0.60
CA THR A 128 6.12 -26.55 0.67
C THR A 128 7.65 -26.49 0.54
N GLY A 129 8.25 -25.43 1.10
CA GLY A 129 9.70 -25.18 1.01
C GLY A 129 10.14 -24.53 -0.31
N ASN A 130 9.22 -23.84 -1.00
CA ASN A 130 9.48 -23.16 -2.28
C ASN A 130 9.94 -24.11 -3.39
N LYS A 131 9.30 -25.28 -3.51
CA LYS A 131 9.52 -26.24 -4.61
C LYS A 131 8.81 -25.77 -5.89
N LYS A 132 9.25 -24.62 -6.39
CA LYS A 132 8.60 -23.88 -7.47
C LYS A 132 9.61 -23.24 -8.42
N SER A 133 9.17 -22.86 -9.60
CA SER A 133 9.95 -22.03 -10.51
C SER A 133 9.82 -20.54 -10.23
N GLN A 134 10.52 -19.72 -11.02
CA GLN A 134 10.18 -18.31 -11.17
C GLN A 134 8.80 -18.12 -11.81
N ASP A 135 8.23 -16.94 -11.56
CA ASP A 135 7.01 -16.47 -12.20
C ASP A 135 7.31 -16.12 -13.66
N VAL A 136 6.39 -16.50 -14.52
CA VAL A 136 6.44 -16.28 -15.96
C VAL A 136 5.17 -15.54 -16.37
N LEU A 137 5.32 -14.47 -17.16
CA LEU A 137 4.22 -13.67 -17.66
C LEU A 137 4.14 -13.76 -19.18
N VAL A 138 2.94 -14.04 -19.70
CA VAL A 138 2.66 -14.19 -21.13
C VAL A 138 1.42 -13.38 -21.50
N ASP A 139 1.58 -12.41 -22.40
CA ASP A 139 0.46 -11.58 -22.85
C ASP A 139 -0.55 -12.38 -23.69
N VAL A 140 -1.84 -12.07 -23.53
CA VAL A 140 -2.96 -12.64 -24.31
C VAL A 140 -3.50 -11.56 -25.24
N GLY A 141 -3.96 -11.97 -26.42
CA GLY A 141 -4.62 -11.12 -27.41
C GLY A 141 -3.71 -10.66 -28.55
N SER A 142 -4.29 -10.54 -29.75
CA SER A 142 -3.62 -9.98 -30.92
C SER A 142 -3.57 -8.45 -30.90
N PHE A 143 -4.47 -7.80 -30.14
CA PHE A 143 -4.45 -6.37 -29.90
C PHE A 143 -3.82 -6.05 -28.54
N ARG A 144 -2.63 -5.45 -28.57
CA ARG A 144 -1.86 -5.07 -27.37
C ARG A 144 -1.23 -3.71 -27.56
N VAL A 145 -1.11 -2.94 -26.48
CA VAL A 145 -0.49 -1.60 -26.51
C VAL A 145 0.74 -1.56 -25.62
N THR A 146 1.86 -1.13 -26.19
CA THR A 146 3.13 -0.92 -25.48
C THR A 146 3.46 0.56 -25.46
N MET A 147 3.73 1.09 -24.26
CA MET A 147 4.21 2.47 -24.11
C MET A 147 5.69 2.56 -24.50
N GLY A 148 6.03 3.54 -25.33
CA GLY A 148 7.42 3.92 -25.60
C GLY A 148 7.93 4.93 -24.56
N SER A 149 7.16 5.99 -24.33
CA SER A 149 7.41 6.98 -23.26
C SER A 149 6.16 7.84 -23.06
N PRO A 150 5.83 8.28 -21.84
CA PRO A 150 6.36 7.77 -20.57
C PRO A 150 5.84 6.35 -20.28
N ALA A 151 6.39 5.70 -19.25
CA ALA A 151 5.95 4.35 -18.87
C ALA A 151 4.50 4.37 -18.32
N GLN A 152 3.79 3.25 -18.45
CA GLN A 152 2.49 3.07 -17.81
C GLN A 152 2.60 3.30 -16.29
N SER A 153 1.60 3.97 -15.71
CA SER A 153 1.49 4.28 -14.29
C SER A 153 2.68 5.07 -13.70
N SER A 154 3.47 5.72 -14.55
CA SER A 154 4.59 6.55 -14.11
C SER A 154 4.20 8.01 -13.94
N THR A 155 4.96 8.74 -13.12
CA THR A 155 4.86 10.18 -12.98
C THR A 155 6.17 10.84 -13.43
N THR A 156 6.08 11.72 -14.42
CA THR A 156 7.22 12.52 -14.88
C THR A 156 7.24 13.87 -14.17
N ILE A 157 8.36 14.24 -13.56
CA ILE A 157 8.54 15.57 -12.96
C ILE A 157 9.12 16.51 -14.01
N LEU A 158 8.45 17.64 -14.25
CA LEU A 158 8.87 18.67 -15.20
C LEU A 158 8.95 20.04 -14.52
N THR A 159 9.79 20.94 -15.05
CA THR A 159 9.68 22.36 -14.74
C THR A 159 8.49 22.97 -15.49
N SER A 160 7.89 24.03 -14.93
CA SER A 160 6.80 24.75 -15.61
C SER A 160 7.21 25.23 -17.01
N GLY A 161 6.33 25.03 -17.99
CA GLY A 161 6.60 25.27 -19.42
C GLY A 161 7.31 24.10 -20.12
N GLY A 162 7.57 23.00 -19.40
CA GLY A 162 8.18 21.78 -19.95
C GLY A 162 7.30 21.08 -20.98
N ASN A 163 7.89 20.13 -21.70
CA ASN A 163 7.23 19.34 -22.74
C ASN A 163 7.24 17.86 -22.36
N LEU A 164 6.18 17.14 -22.71
CA LEU A 164 6.09 15.69 -22.54
C LEU A 164 5.95 15.00 -23.91
N PRO A 165 6.99 14.31 -24.40
CA PRO A 165 6.85 13.41 -25.53
C PRO A 165 6.07 12.16 -25.09
N VAL A 166 5.04 11.81 -25.86
CA VAL A 166 4.20 10.62 -25.67
C VAL A 166 4.32 9.74 -26.91
N SER A 167 4.68 8.48 -26.72
CA SER A 167 4.78 7.49 -27.79
C SER A 167 4.29 6.13 -27.34
N ALA A 168 3.64 5.42 -28.26
CA ALA A 168 3.14 4.07 -28.03
C ALA A 168 3.05 3.29 -29.35
N THR A 169 3.16 1.97 -29.26
CA THR A 169 2.95 1.06 -30.39
C THR A 169 1.86 0.06 -30.06
N ASN A 170 1.29 -0.57 -31.09
CA ASN A 170 0.37 -1.68 -30.90
C ASN A 170 0.74 -2.89 -31.76
N ILE A 171 0.25 -4.06 -31.36
CA ILE A 171 0.15 -5.25 -32.21
C ILE A 171 -1.29 -5.29 -32.73
N GLY A 172 -1.48 -5.68 -33.99
CA GLY A 172 -2.81 -5.77 -34.63
C GLY A 172 -3.01 -4.79 -35.79
N GLY A 173 -2.12 -3.82 -35.97
CA GLY A 173 -2.03 -2.98 -37.18
C GLY A 173 -2.38 -1.52 -36.94
N ASN A 174 -3.14 -0.92 -37.85
CA ASN A 174 -3.49 0.49 -37.77
C ASN A 174 -4.65 0.72 -36.79
N ALA A 175 -4.40 1.49 -35.73
CA ALA A 175 -5.36 1.81 -34.69
C ALA A 175 -5.69 3.31 -34.65
N THR A 176 -6.67 3.69 -33.84
CA THR A 176 -6.94 5.08 -33.45
C THR A 176 -6.41 5.33 -32.05
N TYR A 177 -5.61 6.38 -31.88
CA TYR A 177 -5.03 6.80 -30.61
C TYR A 177 -5.64 8.14 -30.20
N VAL A 178 -6.16 8.21 -28.97
CA VAL A 178 -6.74 9.41 -28.37
C VAL A 178 -6.00 9.69 -27.07
N LEU A 179 -5.23 10.78 -27.03
CA LEU A 179 -4.56 11.24 -25.82
C LEU A 179 -5.43 12.31 -25.15
N LYS A 180 -5.76 12.07 -23.89
CA LYS A 180 -6.46 13.02 -23.01
C LYS A 180 -5.52 13.49 -21.91
N ALA A 181 -5.63 14.76 -21.52
CA ALA A 181 -5.01 15.33 -20.34
C ALA A 181 -6.10 15.92 -19.44
N ASN A 182 -6.15 15.52 -18.17
CA ASN A 182 -7.19 15.90 -17.21
C ASN A 182 -8.61 15.73 -17.79
N GLY A 183 -8.85 14.61 -18.47
CA GLY A 183 -10.12 14.26 -19.11
C GLY A 183 -10.39 14.93 -20.47
N THR A 184 -9.59 15.93 -20.87
CA THR A 184 -9.77 16.65 -22.14
C THR A 184 -8.91 16.05 -23.24
N THR A 185 -9.49 15.74 -24.40
CA THR A 185 -8.73 15.27 -25.57
C THR A 185 -7.80 16.37 -26.09
N ILE A 186 -6.49 16.10 -26.10
CA ILE A 186 -5.46 17.02 -26.60
C ILE A 186 -4.89 16.58 -27.95
N ASN A 187 -5.00 15.30 -28.28
CA ASN A 187 -4.55 14.79 -29.58
C ASN A 187 -5.33 13.54 -30.00
N THR A 188 -5.58 13.41 -31.30
CA THR A 188 -6.15 12.22 -31.91
C THR A 188 -5.43 11.92 -33.20
N GLN A 189 -5.00 10.67 -33.38
CA GLN A 189 -4.41 10.18 -34.61
C GLN A 189 -5.06 8.84 -34.97
N SER A 190 -5.65 8.75 -36.16
CA SER A 190 -6.42 7.59 -36.61
C SER A 190 -5.71 6.86 -37.74
N ASN A 191 -5.93 5.55 -37.81
CA ASN A 191 -5.39 4.68 -38.86
C ASN A 191 -3.85 4.71 -38.94
N ILE A 192 -3.19 4.62 -37.78
CA ILE A 192 -1.72 4.61 -37.65
C ILE A 192 -1.24 3.37 -36.89
N ALA A 193 -0.06 2.85 -37.23
CA ALA A 193 0.52 1.69 -36.55
C ALA A 193 1.29 2.05 -35.26
N SER A 194 1.74 3.30 -35.14
CA SER A 194 2.53 3.80 -34.00
C SER A 194 2.19 5.25 -33.72
N TYR A 195 2.01 5.58 -32.45
CA TYR A 195 1.68 6.90 -31.96
C TYR A 195 2.92 7.68 -31.53
N SER A 196 2.96 8.96 -31.90
CA SER A 196 3.93 9.92 -31.40
C SER A 196 3.30 11.31 -31.36
N TYR A 197 3.37 11.97 -30.22
CA TYR A 197 2.89 13.32 -30.01
C TYR A 197 3.65 13.97 -28.84
N THR A 198 3.96 15.26 -28.92
CA THR A 198 4.57 15.99 -27.80
C THR A 198 3.58 17.03 -27.29
N HIS A 199 3.14 16.88 -26.03
CA HIS A 199 2.40 17.93 -25.35
C HIS A 199 3.38 19.00 -24.88
N THR A 200 3.28 20.21 -25.42
CA THR A 200 4.23 21.30 -25.16
C THR A 200 3.69 22.32 -24.17
N ASN A 201 4.59 23.02 -23.47
CA ASN A 201 4.26 24.15 -22.58
C ASN A 201 3.30 23.77 -21.46
N ILE A 202 3.60 22.68 -20.75
CA ILE A 202 2.82 22.20 -19.62
C ILE A 202 3.16 23.05 -18.39
N THR A 203 2.18 23.76 -17.85
CA THR A 203 2.37 24.68 -16.71
C THR A 203 1.68 24.23 -15.43
N GLU A 204 0.83 23.21 -15.50
CA GLU A 204 0.07 22.64 -14.38
C GLU A 204 0.20 21.12 -14.37
N ASN A 205 -0.10 20.51 -13.22
CA ASN A 205 -0.11 19.05 -13.07
C ASN A 205 -1.13 18.40 -14.03
N GLN A 206 -0.78 17.25 -14.59
CA GLN A 206 -1.59 16.57 -15.61
C GLN A 206 -1.70 15.08 -15.31
N ASN A 207 -2.89 14.52 -15.56
CA ASN A 207 -3.10 13.07 -15.67
C ASN A 207 -3.50 12.76 -17.08
N TYR A 208 -2.77 11.85 -17.68
CA TYR A 208 -2.97 11.46 -19.04
C TYR A 208 -3.68 10.12 -19.12
N LYS A 209 -4.52 10.02 -20.15
CA LYS A 209 -5.13 8.78 -20.58
C LYS A 209 -4.90 8.64 -22.09
N LEU A 210 -4.16 7.63 -22.50
CA LEU A 210 -4.01 7.24 -23.90
C LEU A 210 -4.95 6.07 -24.17
N GLU A 211 -6.02 6.34 -24.90
CA GLU A 211 -6.97 5.34 -25.38
C GLU A 211 -6.55 4.91 -26.78
N VAL A 212 -6.31 3.61 -26.97
CA VAL A 212 -5.97 3.03 -28.27
C VAL A 212 -7.06 2.08 -28.68
N THR A 213 -7.68 2.32 -29.83
CA THR A 213 -8.81 1.55 -30.34
C THR A 213 -8.46 0.86 -31.65
N LEU A 214 -8.61 -0.45 -31.70
CA LEU A 214 -8.46 -1.28 -32.90
C LEU A 214 -9.67 -2.19 -33.02
N ASN A 215 -10.32 -2.22 -34.19
CA ASN A 215 -11.46 -3.10 -34.49
C ASN A 215 -12.64 -3.06 -33.49
N GLY A 216 -12.77 -1.98 -32.72
CA GLY A 216 -13.83 -1.79 -31.71
C GLY A 216 -13.34 -1.98 -30.27
N ASP A 217 -12.21 -2.67 -30.06
CA ASP A 217 -11.62 -2.88 -28.75
C ASP A 217 -10.75 -1.70 -28.34
N THR A 218 -10.78 -1.31 -27.06
CA THR A 218 -10.02 -0.16 -26.55
C THR A 218 -9.17 -0.54 -25.35
N ILE A 219 -7.86 -0.33 -25.48
CA ILE A 219 -6.90 -0.45 -24.38
C ILE A 219 -6.55 0.95 -23.88
N THR A 220 -6.56 1.12 -22.57
CA THR A 220 -6.20 2.39 -21.92
C THR A 220 -4.81 2.30 -21.29
N LYS A 221 -4.01 3.34 -21.46
CA LYS A 221 -2.76 3.58 -20.72
C LYS A 221 -2.84 4.90 -19.97
N GLU A 222 -2.32 4.93 -18.76
CA GLU A 222 -2.37 6.08 -17.85
C GLU A 222 -0.97 6.42 -17.33
N PHE A 223 -0.70 7.70 -17.16
CA PHE A 223 0.56 8.25 -16.63
C PHE A 223 0.31 9.71 -16.25
N SER A 224 1.22 10.34 -15.51
CA SER A 224 1.02 11.71 -15.05
C SER A 224 2.27 12.58 -15.16
N VAL A 225 2.06 13.88 -15.04
CA VAL A 225 3.11 14.89 -14.91
C VAL A 225 2.87 15.68 -13.63
N LEU A 226 3.94 15.82 -12.84
CA LEU A 226 4.02 16.81 -11.78
C LEU A 226 4.92 17.96 -12.20
N ILE A 227 4.44 19.18 -11.99
CA ILE A 227 5.18 20.41 -12.22
C ILE A 227 5.89 20.80 -10.94
N ASP A 228 7.22 20.90 -11.03
CA ASP A 228 8.04 21.53 -9.99
C ASP A 228 7.58 22.97 -9.80
N PRO A 229 7.02 23.32 -8.62
CA PRO A 229 6.52 24.67 -8.33
C PRO A 229 7.66 25.69 -8.15
N GLY A 230 8.93 25.24 -8.21
CA GLY A 230 10.09 26.04 -7.90
C GLY A 230 10.20 26.34 -6.40
N SER A 231 11.00 27.34 -6.06
CA SER A 231 11.21 27.75 -4.67
C SER A 231 9.98 28.45 -4.10
N ASN A 232 9.11 27.70 -3.42
CA ASN A 232 7.97 28.24 -2.67
C ASN A 232 8.37 28.42 -1.19
N ILE A 233 8.99 29.54 -0.84
CA ILE A 233 9.47 29.82 0.53
C ILE A 233 8.46 30.63 1.33
N GLY A 234 8.23 30.27 2.59
CA GLY A 234 7.40 31.06 3.51
C GLY A 234 7.69 30.75 4.97
N ILE A 235 7.71 31.78 5.81
CA ILE A 235 7.88 31.63 7.26
C ILE A 235 6.53 31.37 7.91
N MET A 236 6.42 30.26 8.64
CA MET A 236 5.20 29.93 9.37
C MET A 236 5.17 30.58 10.77
N PRO A 237 3.99 31.03 11.24
CA PRO A 237 3.76 31.42 12.63
C PRO A 237 4.28 30.41 13.65
N THR A 238 4.76 30.90 14.80
CA THR A 238 5.44 30.08 15.82
C THR A 238 4.52 29.07 16.48
N ASN A 239 3.21 29.33 16.53
CA ASN A 239 2.18 28.49 17.14
C ASN A 239 1.72 27.32 16.26
N TYR A 240 2.23 27.18 15.03
CA TYR A 240 1.93 26.02 14.20
C TYR A 240 2.77 24.81 14.67
N GLN A 241 2.11 23.68 14.83
CA GLN A 241 2.69 22.40 15.25
C GLN A 241 2.78 21.43 14.06
N ASP A 242 3.57 20.37 14.23
CA ASP A 242 3.63 19.28 13.25
C ASP A 242 2.26 18.58 13.13
N GLY A 243 1.91 18.16 11.92
CA GLY A 243 0.57 17.69 11.61
C GLY A 243 -0.43 18.84 11.44
N ILE A 244 -1.59 18.72 12.07
CA ILE A 244 -2.72 19.63 11.88
C ILE A 244 -2.79 20.66 13.00
N THR A 245 -2.92 21.94 12.63
CA THR A 245 -3.31 23.04 13.52
C THR A 245 -4.65 23.61 13.06
N TYR A 246 -5.73 23.42 13.82
CA TYR A 246 -7.03 24.02 13.54
C TYR A 246 -7.04 25.50 13.95
N LEU A 247 -7.22 26.41 12.99
CA LEU A 247 -7.24 27.87 13.25
C LEU A 247 -8.65 28.39 13.51
N SER A 248 -9.63 27.80 12.83
CA SER A 248 -11.06 28.10 12.98
C SER A 248 -11.89 26.89 12.54
N ASN A 249 -13.22 27.01 12.56
CA ASN A 249 -14.09 25.96 12.04
C ASN A 249 -14.01 25.80 10.52
N THR A 250 -13.33 26.71 9.81
CA THR A 250 -13.23 26.71 8.34
C THR A 250 -11.79 26.76 7.83
N GLU A 251 -10.80 26.70 8.72
CA GLU A 251 -9.39 26.86 8.38
C GLU A 251 -8.50 25.94 9.22
N ALA A 252 -7.54 25.32 8.55
CA ALA A 252 -6.54 24.45 9.16
C ALA A 252 -5.19 24.66 8.50
N VAL A 253 -4.13 24.45 9.26
CA VAL A 253 -2.75 24.43 8.75
C VAL A 253 -2.19 23.04 8.87
N LEU A 254 -1.51 22.62 7.82
CA LEU A 254 -0.80 21.35 7.75
C LEU A 254 0.69 21.63 7.72
N VAL A 255 1.45 20.94 8.58
CA VAL A 255 2.91 21.06 8.68
C VAL A 255 3.54 19.68 8.61
N LEU A 256 4.44 19.49 7.64
CA LEU A 256 5.16 18.25 7.39
C LEU A 256 6.67 18.46 7.56
N TYR A 257 7.31 17.57 8.32
CA TYR A 257 8.76 17.44 8.30
C TYR A 257 9.17 16.46 7.18
N ALA A 258 9.73 17.01 6.10
CA ALA A 258 10.25 16.26 4.96
C ALA A 258 11.61 16.84 4.53
N THR A 259 12.55 16.95 5.47
CA THR A 259 13.88 17.51 5.18
C THR A 259 14.58 16.80 4.01
N GLY A 260 15.41 17.53 3.27
CA GLY A 260 16.09 17.02 2.08
C GLY A 260 15.23 16.99 0.81
N LYS A 261 13.90 16.92 0.94
CA LYS A 261 12.98 16.86 -0.20
C LYS A 261 12.86 18.22 -0.91
N ASP A 262 12.62 18.17 -2.22
CA ASP A 262 12.61 19.35 -3.09
C ASP A 262 11.32 20.16 -2.91
N PHE A 263 10.17 19.50 -3.06
CA PHE A 263 8.86 20.11 -2.88
C PHE A 263 7.81 19.09 -2.45
N VAL A 264 6.70 19.60 -1.92
CA VAL A 264 5.55 18.79 -1.50
C VAL A 264 4.27 19.43 -2.04
N TYR A 265 3.43 18.62 -2.69
CA TYR A 265 2.05 18.98 -2.98
C TYR A 265 1.11 18.36 -1.95
N LEU A 266 0.03 19.08 -1.65
CA LEU A 266 -1.06 18.55 -0.86
C LEU A 266 -2.21 18.10 -1.77
N ALA A 267 -2.47 16.79 -1.84
CA ALA A 267 -3.59 16.23 -2.58
C ALA A 267 -4.67 15.72 -1.62
N GLY A 268 -5.94 15.93 -1.95
CA GLY A 268 -7.04 15.47 -1.10
C GLY A 268 -8.42 15.65 -1.72
N SER A 269 -9.45 15.34 -0.95
CA SER A 269 -10.86 15.47 -1.36
C SER A 269 -11.21 16.88 -1.82
N PHE A 270 -10.73 17.92 -1.13
CA PHE A 270 -10.96 19.34 -1.48
C PHE A 270 -10.37 19.79 -2.83
N ASN A 271 -9.45 19.02 -3.43
CA ASN A 271 -8.93 19.28 -4.77
C ASN A 271 -9.11 18.09 -5.72
N ASN A 272 -10.03 17.17 -5.40
CA ASN A 272 -10.30 15.96 -6.17
C ASN A 272 -9.04 15.13 -6.47
N TRP A 273 -8.06 15.14 -5.57
CA TRP A 273 -6.77 14.47 -5.73
C TRP A 273 -5.97 14.99 -6.95
N GLN A 274 -6.22 16.25 -7.32
CA GLN A 274 -5.59 16.96 -8.43
C GLN A 274 -5.00 18.29 -7.97
N PRO A 275 -3.90 18.26 -7.19
CA PRO A 275 -3.30 19.48 -6.68
C PRO A 275 -2.79 20.34 -7.84
N THR A 276 -3.17 21.61 -7.86
CA THR A 276 -2.55 22.64 -8.72
C THR A 276 -1.39 23.31 -7.98
N SER A 277 -0.70 24.24 -8.64
CA SER A 277 0.32 25.10 -8.00
C SER A 277 -0.15 25.78 -6.71
N ALA A 278 -1.46 26.02 -6.54
CA ALA A 278 -2.05 26.57 -5.31
C ALA A 278 -1.92 25.66 -4.08
N TYR A 279 -1.73 24.35 -4.30
CA TYR A 279 -1.55 23.34 -3.26
C TYR A 279 -0.09 22.89 -3.09
N ALA A 280 0.86 23.58 -3.72
CA ALA A 280 2.27 23.43 -3.40
C ALA A 280 2.54 24.00 -1.99
N MET A 281 3.09 23.18 -1.10
CA MET A 281 3.42 23.61 0.26
C MET A 281 4.59 24.59 0.26
N LYS A 282 4.55 25.55 1.17
CA LYS A 282 5.64 26.49 1.43
C LYS A 282 6.71 25.80 2.27
N LYS A 283 7.99 26.05 1.99
CA LYS A 283 9.13 25.58 2.79
C LYS A 283 9.58 26.68 3.73
N ASP A 284 9.70 26.38 5.03
CA ASP A 284 10.21 27.30 6.04
C ASP A 284 11.67 26.99 6.40
N PRO A 285 12.64 27.80 5.92
CA PRO A 285 14.06 27.59 6.20
C PRO A 285 14.44 27.83 7.67
N THR A 286 13.60 28.52 8.44
CA THR A 286 13.84 28.81 9.86
C THR A 286 13.35 27.70 10.80
N ARG A 287 12.60 26.74 10.28
CA ARG A 287 11.98 25.65 11.04
C ARG A 287 12.39 24.29 10.48
N ASN A 288 13.70 24.05 10.36
CA ASN A 288 14.28 22.82 9.84
C ASN A 288 13.76 22.44 8.44
N ASN A 289 13.52 23.42 7.57
CA ASN A 289 13.03 23.20 6.21
C ASN A 289 11.68 22.45 6.16
N LYS A 290 10.84 22.57 7.19
CA LYS A 290 9.49 22.00 7.20
C LYS A 290 8.64 22.61 6.09
N PHE A 291 7.73 21.79 5.56
CA PHE A 291 6.74 22.20 4.58
C PHE A 291 5.44 22.53 5.29
N TRP A 292 4.74 23.58 4.85
CA TRP A 292 3.45 23.95 5.42
C TRP A 292 2.49 24.57 4.40
N ILE A 293 1.19 24.42 4.66
CA ILE A 293 0.13 25.06 3.87
C ILE A 293 -1.08 25.34 4.74
N THR A 294 -1.78 26.45 4.45
CA THR A 294 -3.06 26.78 5.07
C THR A 294 -4.19 26.41 4.11
N LEU A 295 -5.10 25.56 4.58
CA LEU A 295 -6.38 25.29 3.93
C LEU A 295 -7.42 26.27 4.48
N THR A 296 -8.21 26.86 3.58
CA THR A 296 -9.30 27.77 3.92
C THR A 296 -10.58 27.33 3.20
N GLY A 297 -11.73 27.83 3.68
CA GLY A 297 -13.02 27.48 3.08
C GLY A 297 -13.48 26.05 3.38
N LEU A 298 -12.96 25.43 4.44
CA LEU A 298 -13.38 24.11 4.90
C LEU A 298 -14.80 24.19 5.49
N THR A 299 -15.61 23.16 5.28
CA THR A 299 -16.94 23.06 5.88
C THR A 299 -16.83 22.47 7.29
N PRO A 300 -17.33 23.15 8.34
CA PRO A 300 -17.31 22.61 9.70
C PRO A 300 -18.01 21.25 9.78
N GLY A 301 -17.34 20.26 10.38
CA GLY A 301 -17.84 18.89 10.55
C GLY A 301 -17.71 18.02 9.30
N GLN A 302 -17.35 18.57 8.13
CA GLN A 302 -17.08 17.78 6.94
C GLN A 302 -15.73 17.06 7.08
N ILE A 303 -15.73 15.79 6.70
CA ILE A 303 -14.52 14.97 6.64
C ILE A 303 -13.82 15.27 5.32
N GLU A 304 -12.58 15.70 5.42
CA GLU A 304 -11.64 15.79 4.33
C GLU A 304 -10.58 14.69 4.48
N THR A 305 -10.11 14.16 3.35
CA THR A 305 -9.06 13.15 3.29
C THR A 305 -7.90 13.67 2.47
N TYR A 306 -6.65 13.42 2.88
CA TYR A 306 -5.48 13.94 2.18
C TYR A 306 -4.23 13.04 2.27
N GLN A 307 -3.33 13.26 1.32
CA GLN A 307 -1.94 12.77 1.33
C GLN A 307 -0.99 13.90 0.94
N TYR A 308 0.25 13.80 1.40
CA TYR A 308 1.37 14.57 0.90
C TYR A 308 1.99 13.84 -0.29
N TRP A 309 2.20 14.56 -1.39
CA TRP A 309 2.96 14.11 -2.55
C TRP A 309 4.35 14.70 -2.45
N VAL A 310 5.26 13.93 -1.86
CA VAL A 310 6.61 14.33 -1.48
C VAL A 310 7.56 13.97 -2.62
N VAL A 311 8.26 14.98 -3.15
CA VAL A 311 9.12 14.80 -4.32
C VAL A 311 10.59 14.99 -3.97
N ASP A 312 11.39 14.06 -4.48
CA ASP A 312 12.84 14.12 -4.56
C ASP A 312 13.24 14.04 -6.03
N LYS A 313 13.83 15.10 -6.57
CA LYS A 313 14.25 15.16 -7.98
C LYS A 313 15.57 14.43 -8.20
N THR A 314 16.32 14.17 -7.13
CA THR A 314 17.62 13.50 -7.16
C THR A 314 17.68 12.45 -6.06
N PRO A 315 16.76 11.44 -6.08
CA PRO A 315 16.72 10.45 -5.03
C PRO A 315 18.00 9.61 -5.04
N LEU A 316 18.32 9.01 -3.89
CA LEU A 316 19.35 7.98 -3.83
C LEU A 316 19.02 6.82 -4.79
N VAL A 317 20.04 6.05 -5.18
CA VAL A 317 19.83 4.82 -5.94
C VAL A 317 18.85 3.93 -5.17
N ASN A 318 17.87 3.37 -5.88
CA ASN A 318 16.77 2.58 -5.31
C ASN A 318 15.82 3.36 -4.38
N SER A 319 15.86 4.68 -4.33
CA SER A 319 14.84 5.48 -3.67
C SER A 319 13.88 6.09 -4.70
N PRO A 320 12.57 6.20 -4.39
CA PRO A 320 11.58 6.76 -5.30
C PRO A 320 11.74 8.29 -5.41
N GLY A 321 11.48 8.83 -6.60
CA GLY A 321 11.42 10.28 -6.80
C GLY A 321 10.11 10.93 -6.35
N LEU A 322 9.04 10.15 -6.19
CA LEU A 322 7.74 10.61 -5.68
C LEU A 322 7.20 9.60 -4.67
N VAL A 323 6.83 10.08 -3.50
CA VAL A 323 6.13 9.30 -2.48
C VAL A 323 4.81 9.99 -2.14
N LYS A 324 3.70 9.25 -2.29
CA LYS A 324 2.38 9.67 -1.77
C LYS A 324 2.18 9.05 -0.39
N THR A 325 2.04 9.88 0.64
CA THR A 325 1.98 9.40 2.02
C THR A 325 0.97 10.17 2.87
N ALA A 326 0.37 9.49 3.84
CA ALA A 326 -0.36 10.13 4.93
C ALA A 326 0.57 10.98 5.82
N ASP A 327 -0.03 11.79 6.66
CA ASP A 327 0.61 12.60 7.68
C ASP A 327 1.13 11.73 8.84
N PRO A 328 2.42 11.79 9.20
CA PRO A 328 2.96 11.08 10.35
C PRO A 328 2.28 11.41 11.68
N TYR A 329 1.65 12.59 11.77
CA TYR A 329 0.96 13.09 12.96
C TYR A 329 -0.57 13.02 12.84
N SER A 330 -1.09 12.30 11.85
CA SER A 330 -2.53 12.11 11.69
C SER A 330 -3.12 11.41 12.92
N THR A 331 -4.26 11.89 13.41
CA THR A 331 -4.99 11.28 14.53
C THR A 331 -6.00 10.23 14.08
N LEU A 332 -6.26 10.13 12.77
CA LEU A 332 -7.10 9.11 12.15
C LEU A 332 -6.61 8.86 10.72
N VAL A 333 -6.34 7.59 10.42
CA VAL A 333 -5.80 7.15 9.14
C VAL A 333 -6.73 6.11 8.53
N LEU A 334 -7.01 6.24 7.24
CA LEU A 334 -7.75 5.25 6.45
C LEU A 334 -6.77 4.36 5.69
N SER A 335 -7.02 3.06 5.68
CA SER A 335 -6.16 2.04 5.08
C SER A 335 -6.97 1.17 4.11
N PRO A 336 -6.53 1.01 2.85
CA PRO A 336 -7.19 0.09 1.93
C PRO A 336 -6.94 -1.37 2.30
N TYR A 337 -5.97 -1.64 3.19
CA TYR A 337 -5.55 -2.97 3.59
C TYR A 337 -6.33 -3.49 4.80
N ASP A 338 -6.65 -2.61 5.75
CA ASP A 338 -7.16 -3.01 7.06
C ASP A 338 -8.63 -2.65 7.24
N ASP A 339 -9.04 -1.46 6.77
CA ASP A 339 -10.39 -0.92 6.95
C ASP A 339 -11.52 -1.85 6.48
N PRO A 340 -11.40 -2.59 5.35
CA PRO A 340 -12.46 -3.50 4.91
C PRO A 340 -12.79 -4.64 5.89
N TYR A 341 -11.89 -4.93 6.84
CA TYR A 341 -12.03 -6.01 7.80
C TYR A 341 -12.39 -5.52 9.22
N ILE A 342 -12.67 -4.22 9.39
CA ILE A 342 -13.04 -3.64 10.68
C ILE A 342 -14.56 -3.77 10.89
N PRO A 343 -15.03 -4.42 11.98
CA PRO A 343 -16.45 -4.54 12.26
C PRO A 343 -17.12 -3.19 12.53
N ALA A 344 -18.29 -2.96 11.93
CA ALA A 344 -19.10 -1.77 12.20
C ALA A 344 -19.60 -1.69 13.67
N SER A 345 -19.58 -2.81 14.40
CA SER A 345 -19.85 -2.85 15.84
C SER A 345 -18.73 -2.17 16.65
N SER A 346 -17.48 -2.27 16.21
CA SER A 346 -16.33 -1.62 16.86
C SER A 346 -16.17 -0.16 16.43
N TYR A 347 -16.27 0.11 15.13
CA TYR A 347 -16.15 1.46 14.56
C TYR A 347 -17.37 1.80 13.67
N PRO A 348 -18.48 2.27 14.27
CA PRO A 348 -19.66 2.64 13.50
C PRO A 348 -19.39 3.89 12.65
N ASN A 349 -19.87 3.88 11.40
CA ASN A 349 -19.74 5.00 10.45
C ASN A 349 -18.29 5.44 10.20
N MET A 350 -17.36 4.48 10.11
CA MET A 350 -15.99 4.76 9.70
C MET A 350 -15.97 5.50 8.36
N PRO A 351 -15.13 6.55 8.20
CA PRO A 351 -15.04 7.25 6.92
C PRO A 351 -14.56 6.30 5.83
N ALA A 352 -15.16 6.40 4.64
CA ALA A 352 -14.79 5.53 3.53
C ALA A 352 -13.41 5.89 2.98
N TYR A 353 -12.60 4.88 2.68
CA TYR A 353 -11.34 5.05 1.96
C TYR A 353 -11.58 5.71 0.58
N PRO A 354 -10.84 6.76 0.20
CA PRO A 354 -11.06 7.46 -1.06
C PRO A 354 -10.65 6.62 -2.27
N ALA A 355 -11.57 6.47 -3.23
CA ALA A 355 -11.33 5.69 -4.44
C ALA A 355 -10.16 6.24 -5.28
N GLY A 356 -9.41 5.31 -5.90
CA GLY A 356 -8.26 5.64 -6.76
C GLY A 356 -7.01 6.12 -6.03
N GLN A 357 -7.02 6.11 -4.70
CA GLN A 357 -5.82 6.31 -3.90
C GLN A 357 -5.19 4.97 -3.53
N GLU A 358 -3.92 5.04 -3.16
CA GLU A 358 -3.15 3.90 -2.70
C GLU A 358 -2.58 4.22 -1.32
N ARG A 359 -2.51 3.18 -0.47
CA ARG A 359 -1.91 3.22 0.87
C ARG A 359 -2.63 4.17 1.81
N GLU A 360 -2.02 4.47 2.94
CA GLU A 360 -2.65 5.19 4.04
C GLU A 360 -3.02 6.63 3.65
N VAL A 361 -4.18 7.07 4.11
CA VAL A 361 -4.74 8.41 3.86
C VAL A 361 -5.10 9.07 5.18
N SER A 362 -4.71 10.33 5.37
CA SER A 362 -5.03 11.10 6.58
C SER A 362 -6.42 11.70 6.53
N VAL A 363 -7.05 11.78 7.70
CA VAL A 363 -8.33 12.46 7.89
C VAL A 363 -8.14 13.84 8.54
N LEU A 364 -8.86 14.82 8.03
CA LEU A 364 -8.99 16.17 8.57
C LEU A 364 -10.48 16.48 8.77
N GLN A 365 -10.82 17.06 9.93
CA GLN A 365 -12.19 17.51 10.18
C GLN A 365 -12.14 18.75 11.08
N THR A 366 -12.58 19.91 10.59
CA THR A 366 -12.76 21.11 11.41
C THR A 366 -14.08 21.05 12.18
N GLY A 367 -14.25 21.88 13.21
CA GLY A 367 -15.52 21.95 13.95
C GLY A 367 -15.91 20.66 14.68
N GLN A 368 -14.93 19.87 15.10
CA GLN A 368 -15.15 18.65 15.88
C GLN A 368 -15.85 18.98 17.19
N THR A 369 -16.74 18.08 17.64
CA THR A 369 -17.36 18.20 18.96
C THR A 369 -16.39 17.64 20.01
N PRO A 370 -15.92 18.44 20.98
CA PRO A 370 -15.07 17.93 22.04
C PRO A 370 -15.78 16.85 22.87
N TYR A 371 -15.04 15.84 23.30
CA TYR A 371 -15.55 14.85 24.24
C TYR A 371 -15.88 15.49 25.60
N ASN A 372 -17.08 15.24 26.11
CA ASN A 372 -17.53 15.78 27.39
C ASN A 372 -17.15 14.84 28.55
N TRP A 373 -15.93 15.00 29.07
CA TRP A 373 -15.43 14.24 30.22
C TRP A 373 -16.33 14.40 31.46
N GLN A 374 -16.73 13.29 32.06
CA GLN A 374 -17.45 13.27 33.33
C GLN A 374 -16.49 13.46 34.51
N VAL A 375 -15.29 12.88 34.44
CA VAL A 375 -14.24 13.05 35.45
C VAL A 375 -13.14 13.97 34.92
N THR A 376 -13.12 15.21 35.40
CA THR A 376 -12.16 16.25 34.97
C THR A 376 -11.02 16.48 35.96
N ASN A 377 -11.11 15.91 37.16
CA ASN A 377 -10.17 16.11 38.27
C ASN A 377 -9.73 14.77 38.91
N PHE A 378 -9.51 13.75 38.06
CA PHE A 378 -9.05 12.44 38.51
C PHE A 378 -7.73 12.56 39.29
N THR A 379 -7.72 11.99 40.50
CA THR A 379 -6.51 11.88 41.32
C THR A 379 -5.99 10.46 41.23
N LYS A 380 -4.92 10.26 40.47
CA LYS A 380 -4.32 8.93 40.32
C LYS A 380 -3.80 8.37 41.66
N PRO A 381 -3.80 7.03 41.84
CA PRO A 381 -3.15 6.39 42.98
C PRO A 381 -1.67 6.77 43.09
N LYS A 382 -1.12 6.68 44.30
CA LYS A 382 0.33 6.86 44.50
C LYS A 382 1.08 5.74 43.80
N LYS A 383 2.29 6.03 43.32
CA LYS A 383 3.07 5.06 42.53
C LYS A 383 3.38 3.79 43.32
N GLU A 384 3.67 3.94 44.61
CA GLU A 384 3.94 2.86 45.55
C GLU A 384 2.73 1.98 45.87
N ASP A 385 1.51 2.46 45.57
CA ASP A 385 0.25 1.77 45.85
C ASP A 385 -0.34 1.12 44.58
N LEU A 386 0.33 1.20 43.43
CA LEU A 386 -0.20 0.70 42.16
C LEU A 386 -0.31 -0.83 42.15
N ILE A 387 -1.50 -1.30 41.81
CA ILE A 387 -1.81 -2.70 41.46
C ILE A 387 -2.27 -2.66 40.01
N VAL A 388 -1.33 -2.93 39.11
CA VAL A 388 -1.50 -2.80 37.67
C VAL A 388 -2.03 -4.10 37.07
N TYR A 389 -3.04 -3.97 36.20
CA TYR A 389 -3.51 -5.05 35.33
C TYR A 389 -3.16 -4.70 33.88
N GLU A 390 -2.21 -5.43 33.30
CA GLU A 390 -1.90 -5.33 31.88
C GLU A 390 -2.99 -6.02 31.05
N VAL A 391 -3.50 -5.36 30.02
CA VAL A 391 -4.55 -5.88 29.15
C VAL A 391 -4.25 -5.63 27.68
N LEU A 392 -4.35 -6.71 26.90
CA LEU A 392 -4.47 -6.66 25.46
C LEU A 392 -5.95 -6.67 25.08
N ILE A 393 -6.43 -5.60 24.45
CA ILE A 393 -7.85 -5.45 24.08
C ILE A 393 -8.33 -6.61 23.21
N ARG A 394 -7.51 -7.00 22.22
CA ARG A 394 -7.79 -8.09 21.29
C ARG A 394 -8.12 -9.43 21.96
N ASP A 395 -7.45 -9.75 23.08
CA ASP A 395 -7.54 -11.07 23.72
C ASP A 395 -8.45 -11.06 24.97
N PHE A 396 -8.98 -9.90 25.35
CA PHE A 396 -9.69 -9.75 26.62
C PHE A 396 -11.10 -10.34 26.62
N ASP A 397 -11.90 -10.05 25.58
CA ASP A 397 -13.25 -10.60 25.41
C ASP A 397 -13.57 -10.82 23.92
N ALA A 398 -14.76 -11.34 23.62
CA ALA A 398 -15.10 -11.88 22.31
C ALA A 398 -15.15 -10.85 21.17
N ASP A 399 -15.56 -9.60 21.44
CA ASP A 399 -15.76 -8.56 20.41
C ASP A 399 -14.50 -7.70 20.18
N ARG A 400 -13.47 -7.89 21.02
CA ARG A 400 -12.09 -7.40 20.84
C ARG A 400 -11.96 -5.89 20.73
N ASN A 401 -12.77 -5.16 21.48
CA ASN A 401 -12.87 -3.71 21.35
C ASN A 401 -12.93 -3.01 22.71
N TYR A 402 -12.90 -1.67 22.70
CA TYR A 402 -12.96 -0.88 23.93
C TYR A 402 -14.28 -1.06 24.72
N GLN A 403 -15.40 -1.40 24.06
CA GLN A 403 -16.68 -1.64 24.73
C GLN A 403 -16.61 -2.86 25.65
N ASP A 404 -15.91 -3.92 25.26
CA ASP A 404 -15.74 -5.11 26.09
C ASP A 404 -15.08 -4.77 27.43
N LEU A 405 -14.06 -3.90 27.43
CA LEU A 405 -13.41 -3.48 28.66
C LEU A 405 -14.34 -2.62 29.53
N ILE A 406 -15.14 -1.75 28.91
CA ILE A 406 -16.15 -0.92 29.61
C ILE A 406 -17.19 -1.82 30.29
N ASP A 407 -17.72 -2.82 29.59
CA ASP A 407 -18.74 -3.74 30.09
C ASP A 407 -18.22 -4.62 31.23
N ARG A 408 -16.90 -4.77 31.34
CA ARG A 408 -16.21 -5.52 32.39
C ARG A 408 -15.63 -4.65 33.51
N ILE A 409 -16.03 -3.38 33.63
CA ILE A 409 -15.48 -2.51 34.69
C ILE A 409 -15.67 -3.09 36.11
N ASP A 410 -16.78 -3.79 36.36
CA ASP A 410 -17.03 -4.46 37.65
C ASP A 410 -16.08 -5.64 37.90
N TYR A 411 -15.58 -6.32 36.87
CA TYR A 411 -14.54 -7.35 37.03
C TYR A 411 -13.26 -6.73 37.61
N PHE A 412 -12.78 -5.63 37.02
CA PHE A 412 -11.58 -4.95 37.50
C PHE A 412 -11.71 -4.43 38.94
N LYS A 413 -12.88 -3.86 39.28
CA LYS A 413 -13.17 -3.42 40.65
C LYS A 413 -13.18 -4.56 41.65
N ASN A 414 -13.82 -5.68 41.31
CA ASN A 414 -13.88 -6.85 42.18
C ASN A 414 -12.52 -7.54 42.34
N LEU A 415 -11.67 -7.48 41.30
CA LEU A 415 -10.28 -7.91 41.39
C LEU A 415 -9.42 -6.96 42.26
N ASN A 416 -9.93 -5.76 42.56
CA ASN A 416 -9.31 -4.75 43.41
C ASN A 416 -7.97 -4.22 42.88
N ILE A 417 -7.88 -4.08 41.55
CA ILE A 417 -6.81 -3.35 40.87
C ILE A 417 -7.12 -1.85 40.90
N ASN A 418 -6.10 -1.01 40.77
CA ASN A 418 -6.27 0.45 40.74
C ASN A 418 -5.59 1.13 39.54
N ALA A 419 -5.02 0.33 38.64
CA ALA A 419 -4.55 0.79 37.34
C ALA A 419 -4.71 -0.30 36.28
N ILE A 420 -5.12 0.09 35.08
CA ILE A 420 -5.07 -0.73 33.88
C ILE A 420 -3.93 -0.20 33.01
N GLU A 421 -3.07 -1.10 32.57
CA GLU A 421 -2.08 -0.84 31.53
C GLU A 421 -2.58 -1.42 30.22
N LEU A 422 -2.91 -0.53 29.28
CA LEU A 422 -3.26 -0.93 27.92
C LEU A 422 -1.97 -1.26 27.18
N MET A 423 -1.87 -2.47 26.63
CA MET A 423 -0.91 -2.76 25.57
C MET A 423 -1.11 -1.79 24.39
N PRO A 424 -0.13 -1.61 23.48
CA PRO A 424 -0.18 -0.55 22.48
C PRO A 424 -1.48 -0.54 21.66
N VAL A 425 -2.14 0.63 21.65
CA VAL A 425 -3.38 0.88 20.91
C VAL A 425 -3.20 1.90 19.77
N MET A 426 -1.96 2.31 19.50
CA MET A 426 -1.66 3.16 18.35
C MET A 426 -1.82 2.33 17.06
N GLU A 427 -2.22 2.97 15.96
CA GLU A 427 -2.45 2.30 14.67
C GLU A 427 -1.20 1.53 14.21
N PHE A 428 -1.38 0.23 13.99
CA PHE A 428 -0.32 -0.72 13.64
C PHE A 428 -0.58 -1.39 12.29
N GLU A 429 0.34 -2.29 11.88
CA GLU A 429 0.14 -3.06 10.65
C GLU A 429 -0.79 -4.26 10.83
N GLY A 430 -1.90 -4.29 10.08
CA GLY A 430 -2.97 -5.28 10.24
C GLY A 430 -3.96 -4.93 11.36
N ASN A 431 -5.00 -5.75 11.53
CA ASN A 431 -6.02 -5.57 12.59
C ASN A 431 -5.80 -6.48 13.81
N GLU A 432 -4.83 -7.39 13.76
CA GLU A 432 -4.65 -8.45 14.74
C GLU A 432 -3.17 -8.54 15.16
N SER A 433 -2.80 -7.80 16.20
CA SER A 433 -1.43 -7.70 16.71
C SER A 433 -1.39 -7.50 18.23
N TRP A 434 -0.20 -7.64 18.82
CA TRP A 434 0.08 -7.10 20.15
C TRP A 434 0.31 -5.57 20.14
N GLY A 435 0.39 -4.96 18.97
CA GLY A 435 0.42 -3.51 18.77
C GLY A 435 1.82 -2.88 18.66
N TYR A 436 2.88 -3.63 18.93
CA TYR A 436 4.26 -3.12 18.84
C TYR A 436 4.73 -2.84 17.41
N ASN A 437 4.01 -3.28 16.39
CA ASN A 437 4.29 -2.96 14.98
C ASN A 437 3.63 -1.63 14.55
N THR A 438 3.85 -0.57 15.32
CA THR A 438 3.19 0.73 15.15
C THR A 438 3.61 1.41 13.84
N ALA A 439 2.62 1.92 13.09
CA ALA A 439 2.83 2.71 11.87
C ALA A 439 2.52 4.20 12.07
N PHE A 440 1.50 4.53 12.89
CA PHE A 440 1.09 5.90 13.20
C PHE A 440 0.89 6.11 14.70
N HIS A 441 1.88 6.74 15.33
CA HIS A 441 1.91 6.94 16.78
C HIS A 441 0.85 7.91 17.33
N MET A 442 0.25 8.74 16.48
CA MET A 442 -0.79 9.70 16.87
C MET A 442 -2.21 9.21 16.57
N ALA A 443 -2.36 8.14 15.79
CA ALA A 443 -3.64 7.53 15.47
C ALA A 443 -3.89 6.33 16.39
N LEU A 444 -5.15 6.11 16.75
CA LEU A 444 -5.58 4.90 17.44
C LEU A 444 -5.92 3.83 16.42
N ASP A 445 -5.62 2.58 16.76
CA ASP A 445 -6.03 1.45 15.95
C ASP A 445 -7.55 1.36 15.90
N LYS A 446 -8.08 1.49 14.69
CA LYS A 446 -9.52 1.56 14.43
C LYS A 446 -10.24 0.25 14.77
N PHE A 447 -9.54 -0.89 14.79
CA PHE A 447 -10.16 -2.19 15.11
C PHE A 447 -10.71 -2.22 16.54
N TYR A 448 -10.02 -1.55 17.48
CA TYR A 448 -10.47 -1.44 18.87
C TYR A 448 -11.63 -0.45 19.06
N GLY A 449 -11.80 0.50 18.14
CA GLY A 449 -12.93 1.42 18.07
C GLY A 449 -12.55 2.89 17.95
N THR A 450 -13.54 3.77 18.06
CA THR A 450 -13.35 5.22 17.84
C THR A 450 -12.54 5.91 18.94
N GLU A 451 -11.96 7.07 18.65
CA GLU A 451 -11.28 7.90 19.66
C GLU A 451 -12.18 8.29 20.85
N ASN A 452 -13.47 8.53 20.61
CA ASN A 452 -14.43 8.83 21.68
C ASN A 452 -14.73 7.61 22.54
N LYS A 453 -14.64 6.40 21.99
CA LYS A 453 -14.82 5.16 22.76
C LYS A 453 -13.62 4.89 23.66
N LEU A 454 -12.38 5.18 23.23
CA LEU A 454 -11.23 5.15 24.14
C LEU A 454 -11.36 6.20 25.25
N LYS A 455 -11.78 7.43 24.92
CA LYS A 455 -12.03 8.48 25.93
C LYS A 455 -13.09 8.03 26.95
N GLU A 456 -14.17 7.38 26.49
CA GLU A 456 -15.19 6.77 27.36
C GLU A 456 -14.63 5.69 28.27
N LEU A 457 -13.82 4.76 27.75
CA LEU A 457 -13.15 3.75 28.57
C LEU A 457 -12.30 4.40 29.68
N ILE A 458 -11.50 5.40 29.33
CA ILE A 458 -10.67 6.13 30.30
C ILE A 458 -11.55 6.83 31.35
N ASP A 459 -12.64 7.48 30.93
CA ASP A 459 -13.55 8.17 31.83
C ASP A 459 -14.25 7.18 32.80
N VAL A 460 -14.68 6.02 32.30
CA VAL A 460 -15.26 4.93 33.10
C VAL A 460 -14.24 4.37 34.11
N CYS A 461 -12.98 4.17 33.70
CA CYS A 461 -11.90 3.80 34.62
C CYS A 461 -11.73 4.84 35.73
N HIS A 462 -11.64 6.12 35.37
CA HIS A 462 -11.47 7.21 36.32
C HIS A 462 -12.65 7.35 37.29
N GLN A 463 -13.89 7.16 36.84
CA GLN A 463 -15.10 7.13 37.69
C GLN A 463 -15.02 6.04 38.76
N ASN A 464 -14.25 4.97 38.51
CA ASN A 464 -14.08 3.84 39.41
C ASN A 464 -12.73 3.84 40.13
N GLY A 465 -12.00 4.97 40.13
CA GLY A 465 -10.72 5.10 40.85
C GLY A 465 -9.56 4.35 40.19
N ILE A 466 -9.72 3.92 38.94
CA ILE A 466 -8.73 3.13 38.19
C ILE A 466 -7.98 4.07 37.26
N ALA A 467 -6.66 4.16 37.40
CA ALA A 467 -5.81 4.88 36.46
C ALA A 467 -5.65 4.10 35.15
N VAL A 468 -5.46 4.80 34.03
CA VAL A 468 -5.08 4.18 32.75
C VAL A 468 -3.64 4.54 32.42
N ILE A 469 -2.84 3.52 32.12
CA ILE A 469 -1.46 3.60 31.66
C ILE A 469 -1.45 3.13 30.21
N LEU A 470 -0.74 3.84 29.34
CA LEU A 470 -0.61 3.49 27.94
C LEU A 470 0.82 3.00 27.68
N ASP A 471 0.95 1.79 27.14
CA ASP A 471 2.21 1.32 26.58
C ASP A 471 2.45 1.99 25.21
N VAL A 472 3.66 2.54 25.03
CA VAL A 472 4.04 3.33 23.85
C VAL A 472 5.39 2.86 23.31
N ALA A 473 5.35 2.25 22.13
CA ALA A 473 6.54 1.90 21.36
C ALA A 473 7.05 3.09 20.55
N LEU A 474 8.05 3.82 21.04
CA LEU A 474 8.72 4.92 20.30
C LEU A 474 10.14 4.57 19.83
N ASN A 475 10.55 3.31 20.01
CA ASN A 475 11.91 2.85 19.72
C ASN A 475 12.09 2.29 18.29
N HIS A 476 11.00 2.10 17.55
CA HIS A 476 10.98 1.70 16.13
C HIS A 476 9.63 2.08 15.49
N ALA A 477 9.53 1.95 14.17
CA ALA A 477 8.27 2.01 13.42
C ALA A 477 8.28 0.98 12.29
N PHE A 478 7.10 0.63 11.79
CA PHE A 478 6.95 -0.33 10.69
C PHE A 478 6.82 0.34 9.32
N GLY A 479 6.95 -0.46 8.24
CA GLY A 479 7.18 0.00 6.86
C GLY A 479 6.07 0.87 6.27
N ARG A 480 4.83 0.76 6.74
CA ARG A 480 3.69 1.61 6.37
C ARG A 480 3.76 3.01 6.97
N SER A 481 4.66 3.25 7.93
CA SER A 481 4.85 4.57 8.52
C SER A 481 5.34 5.60 7.49
N PRO A 482 4.70 6.79 7.40
CA PRO A 482 5.19 7.89 6.59
C PRO A 482 6.65 8.27 6.85
N MET A 483 7.13 8.06 8.09
CA MET A 483 8.51 8.33 8.51
C MET A 483 9.53 7.40 7.83
N VAL A 484 9.12 6.18 7.49
CA VAL A 484 9.92 5.24 6.68
C VAL A 484 9.75 5.60 5.20
N ARG A 485 8.49 5.68 4.74
CA ARG A 485 8.16 5.79 3.32
C ARG A 485 8.75 7.00 2.61
N MET A 486 8.82 8.16 3.28
CA MET A 486 9.40 9.38 2.68
C MET A 486 10.91 9.25 2.39
N TRP A 487 11.62 8.36 3.08
CA TRP A 487 13.04 8.06 2.88
C TRP A 487 13.25 6.55 2.91
N MET A 488 12.67 5.85 1.92
CA MET A 488 12.82 4.40 1.78
C MET A 488 13.82 4.02 0.69
N ASN A 489 14.43 2.86 0.87
CA ASN A 489 15.22 2.13 -0.12
C ASN A 489 14.35 0.98 -0.66
N ASP A 490 13.84 1.18 -1.87
CA ASP A 490 12.83 0.39 -2.60
C ASP A 490 13.44 -0.07 -3.96
N PRO A 491 14.31 -1.10 -3.95
CA PRO A 491 15.04 -1.55 -5.13
C PRO A 491 14.18 -2.26 -6.17
N ASP A 492 13.02 -2.77 -5.79
CA ASP A 492 12.03 -3.44 -6.64
C ASP A 492 10.88 -2.54 -7.10
N ASN A 493 10.84 -1.30 -6.59
CA ASN A 493 9.89 -0.26 -6.98
C ASN A 493 8.44 -0.70 -6.73
N ASP A 494 8.21 -1.41 -5.63
CA ASP A 494 6.88 -1.84 -5.16
C ASP A 494 6.28 -0.84 -4.16
N GLY A 495 7.05 0.19 -3.81
CA GLY A 495 6.72 1.27 -2.89
C GLY A 495 6.83 0.91 -1.40
N TRP A 496 7.50 -0.19 -1.08
CA TRP A 496 7.89 -0.60 0.27
C TRP A 496 9.41 -0.74 0.36
N GLY A 497 9.97 -0.57 1.55
CA GLY A 497 11.40 -0.69 1.71
C GLY A 497 11.88 -0.31 3.10
N ASP A 498 13.12 -0.70 3.39
CA ASP A 498 13.79 -0.27 4.61
C ASP A 498 14.11 1.23 4.55
N PRO A 499 14.28 1.91 5.70
CA PRO A 499 14.80 3.27 5.74
C PRO A 499 16.11 3.40 4.94
N SER A 500 16.17 4.40 4.07
CA SER A 500 17.41 4.74 3.37
C SER A 500 18.42 5.41 4.31
N THR A 501 19.67 5.52 3.88
CA THR A 501 20.75 6.12 4.71
C THR A 501 20.57 7.62 4.99
N GLU A 502 19.62 8.28 4.33
CA GLU A 502 19.28 9.69 4.56
C GLU A 502 18.04 9.89 5.43
N ASN A 503 17.43 8.80 5.92
CA ASN A 503 16.26 8.87 6.78
C ASN A 503 16.60 9.65 8.07
N PRO A 504 15.86 10.73 8.41
CA PRO A 504 16.17 11.53 9.59
C PRO A 504 15.60 10.96 10.89
N TYR A 505 14.82 9.87 10.82
CA TYR A 505 14.15 9.25 11.95
C TYR A 505 14.85 7.98 12.45
N PHE A 506 15.44 7.17 11.56
CA PHE A 506 15.95 5.82 11.84
C PHE A 506 17.43 5.63 11.52
#